data_AF-A0A0G0AZI8-F1
#
_entry.id   AF-A0A0G0AZI8-F1
#
_cell.length_a   1.000
_cell.length_b   1.000
_cell.length_c   1.000
_cell.angle_alpha   90.00
_cell.angle_beta   90.00
_cell.angle_gamma   90.00
#
_symmetry.space_group_name_H-M   'P 1'
#
loop_
_entity.id
_entity.type
_entity.pdbx_description
1 polymer ?
#
loop_
_entity_poly.entity_id
_entity_poly.type
_entity_poly.pdbx_seq_one_letter_code
_entity_poly.pdbx_strand_id
1 'polypeptide(L)'
;FDIPVMHFSCATDWWIINNCKNIIAANSGFNILPTWLNKNNPYAVAPYLWANHNYGKNEEWANSNMRSWGCFNFMNREGDIVNI
;
A
#
# COMPACT_ATOMS: atom_id res chain seq x y z
N PHE A 1 -12.60 -12.47 15.21
CA PHE A 1 -11.24 -12.88 14.81
C PHE A 1 -10.34 -11.77 15.29
N ASP A 2 -9.46 -12.07 16.23
CA ASP A 2 -8.57 -11.07 16.82
C ASP A 2 -7.23 -11.12 16.09
N ILE A 3 -6.88 -10.02 15.43
CA ILE A 3 -5.59 -9.89 14.75
C ILE A 3 -4.64 -9.18 15.71
N PRO A 4 -3.48 -9.76 16.05
CA PRO A 4 -2.51 -9.10 16.91
C PRO A 4 -1.98 -7.83 16.23
N VAL A 5 -1.97 -6.71 16.96
CA VAL A 5 -1.37 -5.45 16.53
C VAL A 5 0.02 -5.37 17.12
N MET A 6 1.03 -5.26 16.26
CA MET A 6 2.44 -5.22 16.66
C MET A 6 3.11 -3.98 16.07
N HIS A 7 3.95 -3.35 16.88
CA HIS A 7 4.89 -2.32 16.45
C HIS A 7 6.19 -2.56 17.19
N PHE A 8 7.31 -2.60 16.45
CA PHE A 8 8.62 -2.85 17.05
C PHE A 8 9.51 -1.61 16.93
N SER A 9 9.90 -1.28 15.71
CA SER A 9 10.68 -0.10 15.38
C SER A 9 10.50 0.20 13.90
N CYS A 10 10.76 1.45 13.50
CA CYS A 10 10.70 1.84 12.09
C CYS A 10 11.53 0.91 11.18
N ALA A 11 12.75 0.54 11.61
CA ALA A 11 13.61 -0.36 10.86
C ALA A 11 13.08 -1.80 10.78
N THR A 12 12.57 -2.31 11.89
CA THR A 12 11.99 -3.67 11.96
C THR A 12 10.73 -3.76 11.11
N ASP A 13 9.84 -2.78 11.21
CA ASP A 13 8.58 -2.76 10.47
C ASP A 13 8.85 -2.63 8.96
N TRP A 14 9.83 -1.81 8.56
CA TRP A 14 10.30 -1.72 7.17
C TRP A 14 10.83 -3.07 6.67
N TRP A 15 11.67 -3.75 7.47
CA TRP A 15 12.23 -5.06 7.12
C TRP A 15 11.14 -6.12 6.95
N ILE A 16 10.11 -6.11 7.80
CA ILE A 16 8.96 -7.03 7.68
C ILE A 16 8.26 -6.82 6.34
N ILE A 17 7.95 -5.57 5.98
CA ILE A 17 7.29 -5.25 4.70
C ILE A 17 8.15 -5.70 3.51
N ASN A 18 9.47 -5.48 3.59
CA ASN A 18 10.41 -5.85 2.53
C ASN A 18 10.64 -7.37 2.37
N ASN A 19 10.13 -8.20 3.29
CA ASN A 19 10.35 -9.66 3.25
C ASN A 19 9.06 -10.50 3.31
N CYS A 20 7.90 -9.88 3.45
CA CYS A 20 6.63 -10.61 3.48
C CYS A 20 6.18 -11.07 2.08
N LYS A 21 5.30 -12.08 2.03
CA LYS A 21 4.81 -12.67 0.77
C LYS A 21 3.54 -11.99 0.22
N ASN A 22 2.75 -11.37 1.09
CA ASN A 22 1.52 -10.66 0.75
C ASN A 22 1.43 -9.43 1.63
N ILE A 23 0.91 -8.34 1.08
CA ILE A 23 0.85 -7.05 1.77
C ILE A 23 -0.57 -6.50 1.66
N ILE A 24 -1.10 -6.02 2.78
CA ILE A 24 -2.18 -5.04 2.80
C ILE A 24 -1.59 -3.82 3.48
N ALA A 25 -1.45 -2.73 2.76
CA ALA A 25 -0.78 -1.54 3.27
C ALA A 25 -1.45 -0.26 2.78
N ALA A 26 -1.36 0.81 3.58
CA ALA A 26 -1.63 2.14 3.08
C ALA A 26 -0.68 2.43 1.90
N ASN A 27 -1.16 3.10 0.84
CA ASN A 27 -0.33 3.58 -0.27
C ASN A 27 0.57 4.78 0.13
N SER A 28 1.12 4.76 1.34
CA SER A 28 2.00 5.77 1.92
C SER A 28 3.43 5.62 1.41
N GLY A 29 4.17 6.74 1.38
CA GLY A 29 5.60 6.76 1.06
C GLY A 29 6.43 5.77 1.88
N PHE A 30 6.05 5.53 3.15
CA PHE A 30 6.73 4.54 4.00
C PHE A 30 6.63 3.11 3.45
N ASN A 31 5.48 2.73 2.89
CA ASN A 31 5.22 1.37 2.41
C ASN A 31 5.69 1.14 0.98
N ILE A 32 5.76 2.19 0.14
CA ILE A 32 6.15 2.09 -1.28
C ILE A 32 7.54 1.45 -1.42
N LEU A 33 8.56 2.03 -0.79
CA LEU A 33 9.94 1.58 -0.96
C LEU A 33 10.19 0.13 -0.54
N PRO A 34 9.81 -0.32 0.68
CA PRO A 34 10.00 -1.72 1.06
C PRO A 34 9.14 -2.68 0.22
N THR A 35 7.95 -2.26 -0.24
CA THR A 35 7.13 -3.11 -1.12
C THR A 35 7.77 -3.28 -2.50
N TRP A 36 8.26 -2.18 -3.08
CA TRP A 36 8.91 -2.18 -4.40
C TRP A 36 10.23 -2.95 -4.43
N LEU A 37 10.99 -2.93 -3.33
CA LEU A 37 12.28 -3.66 -3.23
C LEU A 37 12.13 -5.11 -2.75
N ASN A 38 10.92 -5.54 -2.37
CA ASN A 38 10.69 -6.87 -1.83
C ASN A 38 10.93 -7.95 -2.91
N LYS A 39 12.00 -8.74 -2.74
CA LYS A 39 12.40 -9.79 -3.68
C LYS A 39 11.43 -10.96 -3.78
N ASN A 40 10.49 -11.08 -2.85
CA ASN A 40 9.45 -12.11 -2.91
C ASN A 40 8.32 -11.76 -3.89
N ASN A 41 8.36 -10.57 -4.52
CA ASN A 41 7.33 -10.06 -5.43
C ASN A 41 5.92 -10.23 -4.86
N PRO A 42 5.61 -9.61 -3.71
CA PRO A 42 4.39 -9.88 -2.98
C PRO A 42 3.15 -9.44 -3.76
N TYR A 43 2.05 -10.16 -3.59
CA TYR A 43 0.74 -9.61 -3.96
C TYR A 43 0.38 -8.53 -2.93
N ALA A 44 0.62 -7.27 -3.29
CA ALA A 44 0.40 -6.14 -2.42
C ALA A 44 -0.87 -5.39 -2.81
N VAL A 45 -1.76 -5.18 -1.84
CA VAL A 45 -3.00 -4.43 -1.99
C VAL A 45 -2.89 -3.11 -1.24
N ALA A 46 -3.27 -2.02 -1.89
CA ALA A 46 -3.34 -0.72 -1.27
C ALA A 46 -4.62 0.03 -1.67
N PRO A 47 -5.16 0.92 -0.82
CA PRO A 47 -6.35 1.67 -1.19
C PRO A 47 -6.05 2.64 -2.33
N TYR A 48 -6.97 2.73 -3.29
CA TYR A 48 -6.86 3.60 -4.47
C TYR A 48 -6.86 5.10 -4.11
N LEU A 49 -7.50 5.51 -2.99
CA LEU A 49 -7.80 6.91 -2.65
C LEU A 49 -7.12 7.46 -1.36
N TRP A 50 -6.14 6.77 -0.77
CA TRP A 50 -5.75 6.97 0.64
C TRP A 50 -4.77 8.13 0.96
N ALA A 51 -4.02 8.70 0.01
CA ALA A 51 -3.15 9.83 0.33
C ALA A 51 -3.97 10.96 1.01
N ASN A 52 -3.54 11.38 2.21
CA ASN A 52 -4.37 11.66 3.40
C ASN A 52 -5.47 12.76 3.39
N HIS A 53 -5.98 13.28 2.26
CA HIS A 53 -6.92 14.44 2.30
C HIS A 53 -8.02 14.52 1.21
N ASN A 54 -8.33 13.44 0.49
CA ASN A 54 -8.96 13.60 -0.83
C ASN A 54 -10.46 13.28 -0.87
N TYR A 55 -11.25 14.26 -0.42
CA TYR A 55 -12.71 14.38 -0.63
C TYR A 55 -13.04 14.96 -2.03
N GLY A 56 -12.42 14.44 -3.09
CA GLY A 56 -12.77 14.83 -4.46
C GLY A 56 -13.91 13.98 -5.01
N LYS A 57 -14.96 14.59 -5.57
CA LYS A 57 -16.12 13.89 -6.17
C LYS A 57 -15.72 12.97 -7.34
N ASN A 58 -14.60 13.26 -8.00
CA ASN A 58 -14.13 12.56 -9.19
C ASN A 58 -12.70 11.99 -9.05
N GLU A 59 -12.29 11.56 -7.85
CA GLU A 59 -11.00 10.86 -7.66
C GLU A 59 -9.74 11.69 -8.00
N GLU A 60 -9.86 13.01 -7.98
CA GLU A 60 -8.91 13.98 -8.55
C GLU A 60 -7.53 14.04 -7.88
N TRP A 61 -7.28 13.29 -6.80
CA TRP A 61 -6.11 13.53 -5.96
C TRP A 61 -5.49 12.24 -5.41
N ALA A 62 -5.25 11.23 -6.23
CA ALA A 62 -4.10 10.37 -5.92
C ALA A 62 -2.85 11.26 -5.97
N ASN A 63 -2.34 11.67 -4.81
CA ASN A 63 -1.18 12.55 -4.75
C ASN A 63 0.03 11.78 -5.34
N SER A 64 0.55 12.31 -6.44
CA SER A 64 1.82 11.93 -7.06
C SER A 64 1.88 10.52 -7.66
N ASN A 65 2.97 10.30 -8.39
CA ASN A 65 3.38 9.16 -9.23
C ASN A 65 3.40 7.78 -8.52
N MET A 66 2.72 7.62 -7.39
CA MET A 66 2.70 6.42 -6.56
C MET A 66 2.17 5.20 -7.30
N ARG A 67 1.33 5.40 -8.32
CA ARG A 67 0.83 4.34 -9.21
C ARG A 67 1.93 3.79 -10.14
N SER A 68 2.93 4.59 -10.49
CA SER A 68 3.98 4.17 -11.43
C SER A 68 4.99 3.18 -10.87
N TRP A 69 5.07 3.03 -9.53
CA TRP A 69 5.99 2.07 -8.94
C TRP A 69 5.64 0.62 -9.30
N GLY A 70 4.42 0.36 -9.79
CA GLY A 70 3.97 -0.96 -10.23
C GLY A 70 3.99 -2.03 -9.13
N CYS A 71 4.11 -1.62 -7.86
CA CYS A 71 4.26 -2.52 -6.74
C CYS A 71 2.95 -2.78 -5.98
N PHE A 72 1.86 -2.07 -6.30
CA PHE A 72 0.56 -2.23 -5.66
C PHE A 72 -0.53 -2.58 -6.67
N ASN A 73 -1.41 -3.49 -6.26
CA ASN A 73 -2.75 -3.68 -6.80
C ASN A 73 -3.69 -2.75 -6.02
N PHE A 74 -4.32 -1.81 -6.70
CA PHE A 74 -5.16 -0.83 -6.01
C PHE A 74 -6.58 -1.34 -5.84
N MET A 75 -7.17 -1.09 -4.67
CA MET A 75 -8.55 -1.46 -4.34
C MET A 75 -9.42 -0.21 -4.19
N ASN A 76 -10.60 -0.19 -4.82
CA ASN A 76 -11.58 0.88 -4.70
C ASN A 76 -12.35 0.80 -3.36
N ARG A 77 -13.41 1.60 -3.18
CA ARG A 77 -14.21 1.62 -1.94
C ARG A 77 -15.15 0.43 -1.83
N GLU A 78 -15.48 -0.17 -2.95
CA GLU A 78 -16.39 -1.30 -3.12
C GLU A 78 -15.66 -2.64 -2.88
N GLY A 79 -14.32 -2.61 -2.81
CA GLY A 79 -13.47 -3.78 -2.59
C GLY A 79 -12.94 -4.41 -3.88
N ASP A 80 -13.20 -3.80 -5.04
CA ASP A 80 -12.73 -4.29 -6.33
C ASP A 80 -11.30 -3.83 -6.62
N ILE A 81 -10.53 -4.72 -7.26
CA ILE A 81 -9.21 -4.38 -7.80
C ILE A 81 -9.38 -3.53 -9.06
N VAL A 82 -8.72 -2.37 -9.07
CA VAL A 82 -8.73 -1.41 -10.17
C VAL A 82 -7.54 -1.71 -11.08
N ASN A 83 -7.81 -1.95 -12.37
CA ASN A 83 -6.79 -2.01 -13.39
C ASN A 83 -6.33 -0.57 -13.73
N ILE A 84 -5.04 -0.29 -13.56
CA ILE A 84 -4.43 1.03 -13.80
C ILE A 84 -3.42 0.91 -14.95
#